data_AF-A0AAU4IZE9-F1
#
_entry.id   AF-A0AAU4IZE9-F1
#
_cell.length_a   1.000
_cell.length_b   1.000
_cell.length_c   1.000
_cell.angle_alpha   90.00
_cell.angle_beta   90.00
_cell.angle_gamma   90.00
#
_symmetry.space_group_name_H-M   'P 1'
#
loop_
_entity.id
_entity.type
_entity.pdbx_description
1 polymer ?
#
loop_
_entity_poly.entity_id
_entity_poly.type
_entity_poly.pdbx_seq_one_letter_code
_entity_poly.pdbx_strand_id
1 'polypeptide(L)'
;MSDVRHVLVLPDRDAAEEAAQALGERFGTDEEPQLVRDALAGEDDAEDAQWLLVLRDERELLDPGALDAFAAEWEGWREEP
;
A
#
# COMPACT_ATOMS: atom_id res chain seq x y z
N MET A 1 15.38 -5.08 15.98
CA MET A 1 15.11 -3.88 15.18
C MET A 1 13.84 -4.21 14.44
N SER A 2 12.74 -3.58 14.83
CA SER A 2 11.45 -3.84 14.21
C SER A 2 11.47 -3.11 12.88
N ASP A 3 11.59 -3.84 11.78
CA ASP A 3 11.33 -3.34 10.44
C ASP A 3 9.83 -3.03 10.41
N VAL A 4 9.46 -1.78 10.71
CA VAL A 4 8.05 -1.38 10.67
C VAL A 4 7.62 -1.43 9.21
N ARG A 5 6.56 -2.20 8.95
CA ARG A 5 5.99 -2.35 7.62
C ARG A 5 4.60 -1.77 7.61
N HIS A 6 4.35 -0.85 6.70
CA HIS A 6 3.01 -0.36 6.42
C HIS A 6 2.49 -1.07 5.17
N VAL A 7 1.24 -1.50 5.22
CA VAL A 7 0.56 -2.12 4.09
C VAL A 7 -0.63 -1.24 3.74
N LEU A 8 -0.72 -0.80 2.50
CA LEU A 8 -1.91 -0.13 1.96
C LEU A 8 -2.64 -1.10 1.05
N VAL A 9 -3.94 -1.28 1.26
CA VAL A 9 -4.80 -2.11 0.43
C VAL A 9 -5.54 -1.21 -0.53
N LEU A 10 -5.46 -1.53 -1.82
CA LEU A 10 -6.01 -0.74 -2.91
C LEU A 10 -6.92 -1.62 -3.79
N PRO A 11 -8.00 -1.03 -4.34
CA PRO A 11 -9.05 -1.78 -5.02
C PRO A 11 -8.57 -2.36 -6.36
N ASP A 12 -7.70 -1.63 -7.06
CA ASP A 12 -7.28 -1.95 -8.42
C ASP A 12 -5.78 -1.75 -8.62
N ARG A 13 -5.26 -2.41 -9.66
CA ARG A 13 -3.83 -2.33 -10.03
C ARG A 13 -3.40 -0.91 -10.37
N ASP A 14 -4.17 -0.24 -11.23
CA ASP A 14 -3.85 1.11 -11.69
C ASP A 14 -3.80 2.09 -10.50
N ALA A 15 -4.76 1.99 -9.57
CA ALA A 15 -4.74 2.78 -8.34
C ALA A 15 -3.48 2.49 -7.52
N ALA A 16 -3.04 1.23 -7.47
CA ALA A 16 -1.86 0.83 -6.72
C ALA A 16 -0.53 1.24 -7.36
N GLU A 17 -0.42 1.23 -8.69
CA GLU A 17 0.74 1.74 -9.41
C GLU A 17 0.84 3.28 -9.28
N GLU A 18 -0.27 4.00 -9.45
CA GLU A 18 -0.31 5.46 -9.29
C GLU A 18 -0.04 5.89 -7.84
N ALA A 19 -0.63 5.19 -6.86
CA ALA A 19 -0.40 5.45 -5.45
C ALA A 19 1.07 5.21 -5.08
N ALA A 20 1.72 4.17 -5.61
CA ALA A 20 3.14 3.91 -5.35
C ALA A 20 4.03 5.08 -5.80
N GLN A 21 3.76 5.63 -6.99
CA GLN A 21 4.49 6.77 -7.51
C GLN A 21 4.23 8.03 -6.67
N ALA A 22 2.95 8.34 -6.40
CA ALA A 22 2.57 9.50 -5.61
C ALA A 22 3.13 9.44 -4.18
N LEU A 23 3.23 8.24 -3.61
CA LEU A 23 3.77 8.03 -2.27
C LEU A 23 5.28 8.31 -2.22
N GLY A 24 6.05 7.86 -3.22
CA GLY A 24 7.47 8.20 -3.35
C GLY A 24 7.71 9.71 -3.46
N GLU A 25 6.87 10.41 -4.22
CA GLU A 25 6.97 11.88 -4.38
C GLU A 25 6.56 12.65 -3.11
N ARG A 26 5.55 12.18 -2.39
CA ARG A 26 4.94 12.91 -1.26
C ARG A 26 5.60 12.62 0.08
N PHE A 27 6.03 11.38 0.29
CA PHE A 27 6.62 10.92 1.56
C PHE A 27 8.14 10.68 1.47
N GLY A 28 8.70 10.58 0.26
CA GLY A 28 10.14 10.39 0.06
C GLY A 28 10.61 9.07 0.65
N THR A 29 10.02 7.95 0.22
CA THR A 29 10.44 6.62 0.67
C THR A 29 11.87 6.32 0.21
N ASP A 30 12.70 5.81 1.12
CA ASP A 30 14.11 5.46 0.84
C ASP A 30 14.20 4.22 -0.09
N GLU A 31 13.19 3.36 -0.02
CA GLU A 31 13.02 2.16 -0.84
C GLU A 31 11.76 2.28 -1.72
N GLU A 32 11.80 1.65 -2.90
CA GLU A 32 10.64 1.55 -3.78
C GLU A 32 9.54 0.69 -3.12
N PRO A 33 8.29 1.17 -3.05
CA PRO A 33 7.17 0.39 -2.54
C PRO A 33 7.01 -0.96 -3.24
N GLN A 34 6.80 -2.03 -2.48
CA GLN A 34 6.58 -3.35 -3.07
C GLN A 34 5.10 -3.57 -3.35
N LEU A 35 4.76 -3.76 -4.62
CA LEU A 35 3.41 -4.07 -5.07
C LEU A 35 3.17 -5.58 -5.02
N VAL A 36 2.17 -6.02 -4.25
CA VAL A 36 1.80 -7.43 -4.09
C VAL A 36 0.32 -7.60 -4.44
N ARG A 37 0.02 -8.51 -5.36
CA ARG A 37 -1.36 -8.89 -5.66
C ARG A 37 -1.82 -9.95 -4.66
N ASP A 38 -2.87 -9.66 -3.90
CA ASP A 38 -3.55 -10.63 -3.05
C ASP A 38 -4.80 -11.16 -3.78
N ALA A 39 -4.73 -12.42 -4.18
CA ALA A 39 -5.87 -13.11 -4.78
C ALA A 39 -6.72 -13.69 -3.63
N LEU A 40 -7.85 -13.05 -3.35
CA LEU A 40 -8.79 -13.55 -2.36
C LEU A 40 -9.18 -15.00 -2.72
N ALA A 41 -9.04 -15.90 -1.75
CA ALA A 41 -9.17 -17.33 -2.01
C ALA A 41 -10.63 -17.73 -2.32
N GLY A 42 -10.93 -17.88 -3.61
CA GLY A 42 -12.19 -18.41 -4.16
C GLY A 42 -13.04 -17.29 -4.77
N GLU A 43 -13.46 -17.31 -6.03
CA GLU A 43 -13.57 -18.36 -7.05
C GLU A 43 -13.49 -17.66 -8.43
N ASP A 44 -12.56 -18.07 -9.29
CA ASP A 44 -12.53 -17.96 -10.77
C ASP A 44 -12.97 -16.69 -11.55
N ASP A 45 -13.36 -15.57 -10.95
CA ASP A 45 -13.46 -14.28 -11.63
C ASP A 45 -12.18 -13.48 -11.35
N ALA A 46 -11.42 -13.18 -12.40
CA ALA A 46 -10.19 -12.37 -12.34
C ALA A 46 -10.42 -10.92 -11.86
N GLU A 47 -11.65 -10.59 -11.47
CA GLU A 47 -12.16 -9.26 -11.17
C GLU A 47 -12.08 -8.90 -9.67
N ASP A 48 -11.96 -9.87 -8.76
CA ASP A 48 -11.87 -9.61 -7.31
C ASP A 48 -10.45 -9.95 -6.79
N ALA A 49 -9.50 -9.04 -7.05
CA ALA A 49 -8.15 -9.11 -6.50
C ALA A 49 -7.79 -7.78 -5.85
N GLN A 50 -7.20 -7.84 -4.65
CA GLN A 50 -6.73 -6.66 -3.95
C GLN A 50 -5.25 -6.45 -4.24
N TRP A 51 -4.82 -5.19 -4.25
CA TRP A 51 -3.44 -4.81 -4.44
C TRP A 51 -2.88 -4.22 -3.16
N LEU A 52 -1.83 -4.85 -2.65
CA LEU A 52 -1.14 -4.46 -1.44
C LEU A 52 0.11 -3.68 -1.80
N LEU A 53 0.24 -2.48 -1.24
CA LEU A 53 1.44 -1.67 -1.32
C LEU A 53 2.19 -1.79 0.01
N VAL A 54 3.32 -2.49 0.00
CA VAL A 54 4.13 -2.72 1.20
C VAL A 54 5.27 -1.72 1.26
N LEU A 55 5.32 -0.97 2.35
CA LEU A 55 6.30 0.07 2.63
C LEU A 55 7.14 -0.35 3.81
N ARG A 56 8.47 -0.28 3.64
CA ARG A 56 9.39 -0.44 4.76
C ARG A 56 9.71 0.91 5.34
N ASP A 57 9.60 0.99 6.67
CA ASP A 57 9.90 2.19 7.43
C ASP A 57 10.81 1.84 8.61
N GLU A 58 12.07 1.50 8.29
CA GLU A 58 13.09 1.17 9.29
C GLU A 58 13.37 2.31 10.28
N ARG A 59 13.04 3.55 9.89
CA ARG A 59 13.31 4.77 10.66
C ARG A 59 12.05 5.37 11.30
N GLU A 60 10.89 4.72 11.16
CA GLU A 60 9.61 5.20 11.71
C GLU A 60 9.29 6.64 11.28
N LEU A 61 9.64 6.99 10.04
CA LEU A 61 9.44 8.32 9.44
C LEU A 61 8.05 8.51 8.84
N LEU A 62 7.37 7.41 8.49
CA LEU A 62 6.06 7.46 7.88
C LEU A 62 4.99 7.53 8.97
N ASP A 63 4.17 8.58 8.92
CA ASP A 63 3.06 8.72 9.86
C ASP A 63 1.90 7.76 9.46
N PRO A 64 1.48 6.84 10.34
CA PRO A 64 0.42 5.88 10.03
C PRO A 64 -0.94 6.54 9.71
N GLY A 65 -1.23 7.70 10.30
CA GLY A 65 -2.46 8.44 10.05
C GLY A 65 -2.43 9.19 8.71
N ALA A 66 -1.28 9.71 8.32
CA ALA A 66 -1.07 10.29 7.00
C ALA A 66 -1.17 9.23 5.89
N LEU A 67 -0.62 8.02 6.14
CA LEU A 67 -0.73 6.90 5.22
C LEU A 67 -2.17 6.38 5.08
N ASP A 68 -2.93 6.34 6.17
CA ASP A 68 -4.36 5.97 6.15
C ASP A 68 -5.17 6.97 5.32
N ALA A 69 -4.99 8.27 5.58
CA ALA A 69 -5.63 9.32 4.80
C ALA A 69 -5.24 9.26 3.32
N PHE A 70 -3.97 8.97 3.02
CA PHE A 70 -3.49 8.80 1.66
C PHE A 70 -4.14 7.61 0.96
N ALA A 71 -4.23 6.44 1.63
CA ALA A 71 -4.90 5.28 1.05
C ALA A 71 -6.38 5.56 0.76
N ALA A 72 -7.05 6.31 1.62
CA ALA A 72 -8.44 6.71 1.42
C ALA A 72 -8.63 7.63 0.19
N GLU A 73 -7.62 8.40 -0.23
CA GLU A 73 -7.66 9.17 -1.50
C GLU A 73 -7.77 8.25 -2.73
N TRP A 74 -7.32 7.00 -2.60
CA TRP A 74 -7.34 5.96 -3.64
C TRP A 74 -8.41 4.90 -3.40
N GLU A 75 -9.44 5.22 -2.61
CA GLU A 75 -10.52 4.28 -2.23
C GLU A 75 -10.03 3.03 -1.47
N GLY A 76 -8.82 3.10 -0.92
CA GLY A 76 -8.19 2.05 -0.13
C GLY A 76 -8.15 2.32 1.36
N TRP A 77 -7.42 1.48 2.08
CA TRP A 77 -7.18 1.63 3.52
C TRP A 77 -5.78 1.14 3.89
N ARG A 78 -5.27 1.59 5.02
CA ARG A 78 -4.03 1.04 5.59
C ARG A 78 -4.37 -0.18 6.46
N GLU A 79 -3.68 -1.29 6.24
CA GLU A 79 -3.71 -2.41 7.17
C GLU A 79 -2.72 -2.26 8.34
N GLU A 80 -3.14 -2.76 9.49
CA GLU A 80 -2.30 -2.91 10.67
C GLU A 80 -1.58 -4.27 10.58
N PRO A 81 -0.24 -4.30 10.62
CA PRO A 81 0.55 -5.53 10.48
C PRO A 81 0.46 -6.45 11.71
#